data_AF-A0A1I2CLY5-F1
#
_entry.id   AF-A0A1I2CLY5-F1
#
_cell.length_a   1.000
_cell.length_b   1.000
_cell.length_c   1.000
_cell.angle_alpha   90.00
_cell.angle_beta   90.00
_cell.angle_gamma   90.00
#
_symmetry.space_group_name_H-M   'P 1'
#
loop_
_entity.id
_entity.type
_entity.pdbx_description
1 polymer ?
#
loop_
_entity_poly.entity_id
_entity_poly.type
_entity_poly.pdbx_seq_one_letter_code
_entity_poly.pdbx_strand_id
1 'polypeptide(L)'
;MISNLGKSILLHLKGHFENVGVWKESFFVLLFLFIPMFVTFYVTDINFISINRKLLLSFGKNSIFTYFLIVLLRRGYPFKNSKNAFLTSLLVPLLWTIIYSYLFGYYKNYTSYFYNYFGANMLFVFCYSLSYIYRSISVKMFIKRIISFCYTIFLFVCALPPVTCFVYFRKYHRPIDDFSFMSILGTNFTEAKEYLLTIFSQNEIMMFAVSLCGIFAILYYVVSNFSKIKVTDSEIALGTFLVCVLASTGIFYHYHLKIFPFDRYKSLYRLDGGPLYVFSEFKKNVHRNAGTVQILKNDSQKPQTVILVIGESANRDFMSSFNSELKENTTPWERSMRRSKSFIFFDKAYSNFSNTVMALSHALTNVNQYNGIELKQAVTILDIAKKNGYDTYWISTQGKGSIWDAGITVIANQADNVKWLRGYDIAVVKALNSVDKSRNNFIVIHISGSHHNYAKRFPAAFSQKGVIADSSDNRDYKYSLLYTDEVLKKIFQYANRKLSLKAMVYCSDHGEDMEYCHVSDPFFYSMVRIPLWIYLSPDYVNKYPETFDRLNNNRNKVFTNDLLFDMMHGILQCKSNYYEQKYDLTQAEYFLTKENARTMHGERRISDDPE
;
A
#
# COMPACT_ATOMS: atom_id res chain seq x y z
N MET A 1 -5.52 27.43 -73.15
CA MET A 1 -4.66 27.80 -71.99
C MET A 1 -5.43 28.44 -70.83
N ILE A 2 -6.38 29.36 -71.08
CA ILE A 2 -7.10 30.08 -70.00
C ILE A 2 -8.02 29.18 -69.15
N SER A 3 -8.62 28.12 -69.71
CA SER A 3 -9.48 27.19 -68.95
C SER A 3 -8.71 26.24 -67.99
N ASN A 4 -7.44 25.95 -68.29
CA ASN A 4 -6.58 25.14 -67.43
C ASN A 4 -6.01 25.94 -66.24
N LEU A 5 -5.75 27.24 -66.44
CA LEU A 5 -5.31 28.13 -65.36
C LEU A 5 -6.45 28.39 -64.35
N GLY A 6 -7.69 28.59 -64.83
CA GLY A 6 -8.87 28.74 -63.97
C GLY A 6 -9.19 27.49 -63.16
N LYS A 7 -9.07 26.28 -63.76
CA LYS A 7 -9.21 25.01 -63.03
C LYS A 7 -8.10 24.80 -62.00
N SER A 8 -6.86 25.16 -62.32
CA SER A 8 -5.73 25.07 -61.39
C SER A 8 -5.90 26.00 -60.19
N ILE A 9 -6.33 27.25 -60.41
CA ILE A 9 -6.60 28.23 -59.34
C ILE A 9 -7.80 27.80 -58.48
N LEU A 10 -8.88 27.28 -59.08
CA LEU A 10 -10.02 26.73 -58.34
C LEU A 10 -9.66 25.49 -57.51
N LEU A 11 -8.81 24.60 -58.03
CA LEU A 11 -8.25 23.46 -57.28
C LEU A 11 -7.35 23.92 -56.14
N HIS A 12 -6.54 24.95 -56.36
CA HIS A 12 -5.65 25.51 -55.34
C HIS A 12 -6.44 26.23 -54.24
N LEU A 13 -7.44 27.03 -54.61
CA LEU A 13 -8.35 27.69 -53.67
C LEU A 13 -9.19 26.68 -52.91
N LYS A 14 -9.73 25.65 -53.57
CA LYS A 14 -10.48 24.56 -52.90
C LYS A 14 -9.61 23.79 -51.92
N GLY A 15 -8.36 23.46 -52.30
CA GLY A 15 -7.38 22.87 -51.40
C GLY A 15 -6.99 23.80 -50.25
N HIS A 16 -6.96 25.12 -50.46
CA HIS A 16 -6.69 26.11 -49.41
C HIS A 16 -7.85 26.23 -48.41
N PHE A 17 -9.10 26.29 -48.89
CA PHE A 17 -10.31 26.34 -48.04
C PHE A 17 -10.53 25.02 -47.27
N GLU A 18 -10.28 23.86 -47.88
CA GLU A 18 -10.30 22.57 -47.18
C GLU A 18 -9.21 22.49 -46.11
N ASN A 19 -8.02 23.02 -46.38
CA ASN A 19 -6.95 23.12 -45.38
C ASN A 19 -7.36 23.99 -44.18
N VAL A 20 -7.91 25.19 -44.40
CA VAL A 20 -8.39 26.08 -43.33
C VAL A 20 -9.48 25.40 -42.48
N GLY A 21 -10.37 24.62 -43.10
CA GLY A 21 -11.37 23.80 -42.39
C GLY A 21 -10.75 22.76 -41.45
N VAL A 22 -9.72 22.03 -41.91
CA VAL A 22 -9.04 21.02 -41.07
C VAL A 22 -8.40 21.64 -39.83
N TRP A 23 -7.69 22.76 -39.97
CA TRP A 23 -7.07 23.46 -38.83
C TRP A 23 -8.10 23.93 -37.80
N LYS A 24 -9.20 24.55 -38.25
CA LYS A 24 -10.28 25.06 -37.38
C LYS A 24 -10.98 23.93 -36.63
N GLU A 25 -11.36 22.87 -37.33
CA GLU A 25 -12.05 21.75 -36.71
C GLU A 25 -11.11 20.95 -35.77
N SER A 26 -9.81 20.89 -36.04
CA SER A 26 -8.83 20.24 -35.15
C SER A 26 -8.66 21.02 -33.85
N PHE A 27 -8.83 22.34 -33.90
CA PHE A 27 -8.79 23.20 -32.74
C PHE A 27 -10.02 22.96 -31.86
N PHE A 28 -11.21 22.76 -32.45
CA PHE A 28 -12.39 22.37 -31.69
C PHE A 28 -12.22 21.03 -30.97
N VAL A 29 -11.58 20.02 -31.59
CA VAL A 29 -11.28 18.75 -30.90
C VAL A 29 -10.39 18.97 -29.68
N LEU A 30 -9.36 19.80 -29.84
CA LEU A 30 -8.48 20.18 -28.74
C LEU A 30 -9.28 20.85 -27.61
N LEU A 31 -10.18 21.77 -27.94
CA LEU A 31 -11.07 22.40 -26.96
C LEU A 31 -11.96 21.37 -26.26
N PHE A 32 -12.55 20.40 -26.97
CA PHE A 32 -13.36 19.34 -26.34
C PHE A 32 -12.57 18.47 -25.36
N LEU A 33 -11.27 18.26 -25.59
CA LEU A 33 -10.40 17.54 -24.66
C LEU A 33 -10.09 18.36 -23.39
N PHE A 34 -10.03 19.69 -23.49
CA PHE A 34 -9.58 20.54 -22.37
C PHE A 34 -10.68 21.32 -21.64
N ILE A 35 -11.80 21.65 -22.29
CA ILE A 35 -12.94 22.31 -21.65
C ILE A 35 -13.40 21.56 -20.40
N PRO A 36 -13.55 20.22 -20.42
CA PRO A 36 -13.99 19.47 -19.23
C PRO A 36 -13.09 19.70 -18.03
N MET A 37 -11.77 19.80 -18.22
CA MET A 37 -10.84 20.15 -17.14
C MET A 37 -11.12 21.54 -16.57
N PHE A 38 -11.25 22.56 -17.43
CA PHE A 38 -11.52 23.93 -16.96
C PHE A 38 -12.87 24.03 -16.25
N VAL A 39 -13.87 23.30 -16.73
CA VAL A 39 -15.17 23.17 -16.06
C VAL A 39 -15.00 22.49 -14.71
N THR A 40 -14.26 21.39 -14.63
CA THR A 40 -13.99 20.71 -13.35
C THR A 40 -13.33 21.66 -12.37
N PHE A 41 -12.31 22.42 -12.78
CA PHE A 41 -11.65 23.42 -11.94
C PHE A 41 -12.60 24.49 -11.41
N TYR A 42 -13.42 25.04 -12.30
CA TYR A 42 -14.39 26.05 -11.94
C TYR A 42 -15.42 25.52 -10.93
N VAL A 43 -15.95 24.32 -11.18
CA VAL A 43 -16.99 23.69 -10.33
C VAL A 43 -16.46 23.29 -8.95
N THR A 44 -15.17 22.98 -8.84
CA THR A 44 -14.55 22.50 -7.58
C THR A 44 -13.78 23.58 -6.84
N ASP A 45 -13.90 24.84 -7.26
CA ASP A 45 -13.26 26.01 -6.64
C ASP A 45 -11.73 25.84 -6.46
N ILE A 46 -11.12 25.14 -7.41
CA ILE A 46 -9.67 24.92 -7.43
C ILE A 46 -9.05 26.24 -7.89
N ASN A 47 -8.37 26.93 -6.97
CA ASN A 47 -7.70 28.20 -7.26
C ASN A 47 -6.71 28.08 -8.42
N PHE A 48 -7.09 28.62 -9.58
CA PHE A 48 -6.30 28.69 -10.81
C PHE A 48 -4.96 29.43 -10.62
N ILE A 49 -4.83 30.21 -9.55
CA ILE A 49 -3.67 31.07 -9.25
C ILE A 49 -2.44 30.27 -8.77
N SER A 50 -2.59 29.01 -8.33
CA SER A 50 -1.43 28.16 -7.97
C SER A 50 -0.80 27.43 -9.17
N ILE A 51 -1.23 27.73 -10.40
CA ILE A 51 -0.66 27.14 -11.62
C ILE A 51 0.79 27.63 -11.77
N ASN A 52 1.73 26.76 -11.40
CA ASN A 52 3.16 27.01 -11.60
C ASN A 52 3.46 27.12 -13.11
N ARG A 53 4.41 27.99 -13.48
CA ARG A 53 4.98 28.12 -14.85
C ARG A 53 5.23 26.77 -15.53
N LYS A 54 5.70 25.75 -14.77
CA LYS A 54 5.91 24.39 -15.30
C LYS A 54 4.63 23.75 -15.85
N LEU A 55 3.49 23.97 -15.21
CA LEU A 55 2.20 23.43 -15.61
C LEU A 55 1.70 24.08 -16.89
N LEU A 56 1.80 25.41 -17.01
CA LEU A 56 1.46 26.16 -18.23
C LEU A 56 2.33 25.73 -19.41
N LEU A 57 3.64 25.56 -19.19
CA LEU A 57 4.56 25.10 -20.23
C LEU A 57 4.25 23.66 -20.68
N SER A 58 3.96 22.76 -19.74
CA SER A 58 3.56 21.37 -20.07
C SER A 58 2.25 21.35 -20.84
N PHE A 59 1.24 22.11 -20.37
CA PHE A 59 -0.05 22.26 -21.02
C PHE A 59 0.10 22.79 -22.45
N GLY A 60 0.82 23.90 -22.63
CA GLY A 60 1.04 24.51 -23.94
C GLY A 60 1.76 23.59 -24.90
N LYS A 61 2.87 22.98 -24.46
CA LYS A 61 3.63 22.01 -25.27
C LYS A 61 2.78 20.83 -25.71
N ASN A 62 2.02 20.23 -24.78
CA ASN A 62 1.18 19.07 -25.07
C ASN A 62 0.02 19.45 -25.99
N SER A 63 -0.63 20.59 -25.76
CA SER A 63 -1.72 21.08 -26.58
C SER A 63 -1.29 21.32 -28.03
N ILE A 64 -0.13 21.98 -28.24
CA ILE A 64 0.43 22.22 -29.58
C ILE A 64 0.74 20.90 -30.27
N PHE A 65 1.34 19.96 -29.55
CA PHE A 65 1.73 18.68 -30.12
C PHE A 65 0.51 17.79 -30.45
N THR A 66 -0.47 17.70 -29.54
CA THR A 66 -1.75 17.00 -29.78
C THR A 66 -2.46 17.60 -30.97
N TYR A 67 -2.55 18.93 -31.04
CA TYR A 67 -3.15 19.65 -32.16
C TYR A 67 -2.50 19.28 -33.49
N PHE A 68 -1.17 19.31 -33.54
CA PHE A 68 -0.42 18.98 -34.75
C PHE A 68 -0.67 17.55 -35.22
N LEU A 69 -0.66 16.57 -34.30
CA LEU A 69 -0.97 15.18 -34.65
C LEU A 69 -2.42 14.99 -35.11
N ILE A 70 -3.39 15.70 -34.51
CA ILE A 70 -4.78 15.68 -34.97
C ILE A 70 -4.87 16.24 -36.39
N VAL A 71 -4.20 17.37 -36.67
CA VAL A 71 -4.17 17.96 -38.02
C VAL A 71 -3.57 17.00 -39.03
N LEU A 72 -2.45 16.34 -38.71
CA LEU A 72 -1.81 15.35 -39.60
C LEU A 72 -2.73 14.16 -39.87
N LEU A 73 -3.32 13.58 -38.83
CA LEU A 73 -4.26 12.46 -38.96
C LEU A 73 -5.47 12.84 -39.80
N ARG A 74 -5.95 14.08 -39.69
CA ARG A 74 -7.11 14.56 -40.45
C ARG A 74 -6.80 14.93 -41.89
N ARG A 75 -5.60 15.43 -42.17
CA ARG A 75 -5.12 15.67 -43.54
C ARG A 75 -5.02 14.37 -44.32
N GLY A 76 -4.57 13.29 -43.67
CA GLY A 76 -4.67 11.94 -44.23
C GLY A 76 -6.11 11.44 -44.30
N TYR A 77 -6.93 11.70 -43.27
CA TYR A 77 -8.23 11.04 -43.08
C TYR A 77 -9.32 11.95 -42.46
N PRO A 78 -10.21 12.56 -43.27
CA PRO A 78 -11.22 13.52 -42.80
C PRO A 78 -12.31 12.92 -41.90
N PHE A 79 -12.71 13.65 -40.84
CA PHE A 79 -13.73 13.22 -39.86
C PHE A 79 -15.13 12.95 -40.42
N LYS A 80 -15.49 13.57 -41.54
CA LYS A 80 -16.80 13.36 -42.19
C LYS A 80 -17.05 11.88 -42.52
N ASN A 81 -15.97 11.11 -42.69
CA ASN A 81 -16.01 9.67 -42.94
C ASN A 81 -15.76 8.80 -41.67
N SER A 82 -15.49 9.40 -40.49
CA SER A 82 -15.01 8.70 -39.29
C SER A 82 -15.64 9.14 -37.95
N LYS A 83 -16.83 9.74 -37.95
CA LYS A 83 -17.54 10.21 -36.72
C LYS A 83 -17.57 9.19 -35.58
N ASN A 84 -17.88 7.92 -35.88
CA ASN A 84 -17.92 6.88 -34.83
C ASN A 84 -16.51 6.53 -34.32
N ALA A 85 -15.48 6.59 -35.17
CA ALA A 85 -14.09 6.40 -34.75
C ALA A 85 -13.68 7.52 -33.79
N PHE A 86 -14.02 8.76 -34.12
CA PHE A 86 -13.80 9.91 -33.26
C PHE A 86 -14.46 9.75 -31.89
N LEU A 87 -15.76 9.43 -31.84
CA LEU A 87 -16.50 9.25 -30.59
C LEU A 87 -15.91 8.12 -29.73
N THR A 88 -15.58 6.96 -30.32
CA THR A 88 -14.94 5.86 -29.57
C THR A 88 -13.63 6.28 -28.91
N SER A 89 -12.85 7.11 -29.61
CA SER A 89 -11.51 7.49 -29.16
C SER A 89 -11.51 8.62 -28.15
N LEU A 90 -12.64 9.30 -27.98
CA LEU A 90 -12.81 10.42 -27.05
C LEU A 90 -13.24 9.97 -25.64
N LEU A 91 -14.01 8.88 -25.52
CA LEU A 91 -14.61 8.45 -24.24
C LEU A 91 -13.56 8.22 -23.14
N VAL A 92 -12.53 7.43 -23.41
CA VAL A 92 -11.52 7.09 -22.39
C VAL A 92 -10.66 8.32 -22.04
N PRO A 93 -10.06 9.08 -22.97
CA PRO A 93 -9.32 10.29 -22.64
C PRO A 93 -10.13 11.33 -21.85
N LEU A 94 -11.42 11.48 -22.14
CA LEU A 94 -12.30 12.36 -21.38
C LEU A 94 -12.47 11.87 -19.94
N LEU A 95 -12.69 10.57 -19.74
CA LEU A 95 -12.77 9.96 -18.41
C LEU A 95 -11.50 10.24 -17.59
N TRP A 96 -10.33 10.05 -18.19
CA TRP A 96 -9.05 10.41 -17.59
C TRP A 96 -9.01 11.90 -17.23
N THR A 97 -9.30 12.78 -18.19
CA THR A 97 -9.21 14.22 -17.98
C THR A 97 -10.12 14.69 -16.86
N ILE A 98 -11.39 14.27 -16.84
CA ILE A 98 -12.37 14.68 -15.83
C ILE A 98 -11.97 14.17 -14.45
N ILE A 99 -11.72 12.86 -14.33
CA ILE A 99 -11.41 12.26 -13.02
C ILE A 99 -10.10 12.83 -12.47
N TYR A 100 -9.04 12.86 -13.27
CA TYR A 100 -7.76 13.36 -12.78
C TYR A 100 -7.81 14.86 -12.47
N SER A 101 -8.59 15.64 -13.21
CA SER A 101 -8.77 17.06 -12.88
C SER A 101 -9.46 17.25 -11.54
N TYR A 102 -10.45 16.42 -11.25
CA TYR A 102 -11.14 16.39 -9.97
C TYR A 102 -10.20 15.97 -8.83
N LEU A 103 -9.52 14.83 -8.99
CA LEU A 103 -8.62 14.25 -7.97
C LEU A 103 -7.47 15.19 -7.58
N PHE A 104 -6.74 15.66 -8.57
CA PHE A 104 -5.46 16.34 -8.35
C PHE A 104 -5.61 17.83 -8.08
N GLY A 105 -6.77 18.41 -8.38
CA GLY A 105 -7.05 19.77 -8.03
C GLY A 105 -7.68 19.93 -6.64
N TYR A 106 -8.26 18.86 -6.07
CA TYR A 106 -8.83 18.90 -4.72
C TYR A 106 -7.81 19.32 -3.65
N TYR A 107 -6.51 19.00 -3.80
CA TYR A 107 -5.45 19.48 -2.89
C TYR A 107 -4.35 20.25 -3.62
N LYS A 108 -3.95 21.39 -3.03
CA LYS A 108 -2.89 22.28 -3.55
C LYS A 108 -1.53 21.58 -3.75
N ASN A 109 -1.19 20.61 -2.90
CA ASN A 109 0.12 19.93 -2.93
C ASN A 109 0.27 18.92 -4.08
N TYR A 110 -0.83 18.48 -4.72
CA TYR A 110 -0.76 17.51 -5.81
C TYR A 110 -0.76 18.15 -7.22
N THR A 111 -0.65 19.48 -7.27
CA THR A 111 -0.55 20.26 -8.53
C THR A 111 0.69 19.91 -9.37
N SER A 112 1.72 19.30 -8.77
CA SER A 112 2.84 18.72 -9.50
C SER A 112 2.42 17.49 -10.30
N TYR A 113 1.64 16.55 -9.77
CA TYR A 113 1.18 15.39 -10.55
C TYR A 113 0.36 15.79 -11.79
N PHE A 114 -0.28 16.96 -11.72
CA PHE A 114 -1.07 17.57 -12.78
C PHE A 114 -0.37 17.68 -14.13
N TYR A 115 0.96 17.86 -14.20
CA TYR A 115 1.66 18.00 -15.50
C TYR A 115 1.74 16.70 -16.30
N ASN A 116 1.73 15.54 -15.65
CA ASN A 116 1.80 14.23 -16.32
C ASN A 116 0.46 13.86 -16.96
N TYR A 117 -0.65 14.32 -16.39
CA TYR A 117 -2.01 14.01 -16.85
C TYR A 117 -2.41 14.74 -18.14
N PHE A 118 -1.73 15.84 -18.49
CA PHE A 118 -1.88 16.40 -19.84
C PHE A 118 -1.44 15.44 -20.94
N GLY A 119 -0.54 14.51 -20.62
CA GLY A 119 -0.17 13.41 -21.48
C GLY A 119 -1.32 12.43 -21.74
N ALA A 120 -2.33 12.35 -20.87
CA ALA A 120 -3.49 11.48 -21.08
C ALA A 120 -4.32 11.93 -22.29
N ASN A 121 -4.27 13.19 -22.71
CA ASN A 121 -4.90 13.63 -23.97
C ASN A 121 -4.20 13.04 -25.21
N MET A 122 -2.96 12.57 -25.09
CA MET A 122 -2.30 11.82 -26.17
C MET A 122 -2.90 10.42 -26.35
N LEU A 123 -3.59 9.89 -25.33
CA LEU A 123 -4.40 8.67 -25.47
C LEU A 123 -5.46 8.83 -26.55
N PHE A 124 -6.01 10.04 -26.74
CA PHE A 124 -6.96 10.30 -27.81
C PHE A 124 -6.37 10.00 -29.18
N VAL A 125 -5.17 10.52 -29.45
CA VAL A 125 -4.48 10.35 -30.74
C VAL A 125 -4.15 8.87 -30.98
N PHE A 126 -3.69 8.17 -29.95
CA PHE A 126 -3.40 6.74 -30.02
C PHE A 126 -4.67 5.92 -30.27
N CYS A 127 -5.72 6.12 -29.45
CA CYS A 127 -7.01 5.47 -29.60
C CYS A 127 -7.65 5.78 -30.95
N TYR A 128 -7.51 7.01 -31.47
CA TYR A 128 -8.05 7.40 -32.77
C TYR A 128 -7.32 6.72 -33.93
N SER A 129 -5.99 6.64 -33.85
CA SER A 129 -5.19 5.92 -34.84
C SER A 129 -5.52 4.43 -34.84
N LEU A 130 -5.66 3.80 -33.67
CA LEU A 130 -6.06 2.39 -33.55
C LEU A 130 -7.51 2.17 -34.00
N SER A 131 -8.39 3.14 -33.70
CA SER A 131 -9.80 3.14 -34.15
C SER A 131 -9.89 3.12 -35.67
N TYR A 132 -9.02 3.90 -36.32
CA TYR A 132 -8.91 3.97 -37.75
C TYR A 132 -8.40 2.64 -38.36
N ILE A 133 -7.33 2.05 -37.81
CA ILE A 133 -6.79 0.76 -38.28
C ILE A 133 -7.87 -0.30 -38.29
N TYR A 134 -8.55 -0.50 -37.15
CA TYR A 134 -9.52 -1.59 -37.06
C TYR A 134 -10.71 -1.39 -38.01
N ARG A 135 -11.13 -0.15 -38.27
CA ARG A 135 -12.26 0.15 -39.17
C ARG A 135 -11.89 0.02 -40.65
N SER A 136 -10.60 0.17 -40.97
CA SER A 136 -10.01 0.06 -42.31
C SER A 136 -9.79 -1.38 -42.76
N ILE A 137 -9.61 -2.31 -41.80
CA ILE A 137 -9.41 -3.73 -42.10
C ILE A 137 -10.68 -4.33 -42.75
N SER A 138 -10.49 -4.88 -43.97
CA SER A 138 -11.53 -5.55 -44.74
C SER A 138 -11.49 -7.06 -44.51
N VAL A 139 -12.27 -7.52 -43.52
CA VAL A 139 -12.40 -8.94 -43.14
C VAL A 139 -13.86 -9.36 -43.06
N LYS A 140 -14.09 -10.69 -42.98
CA LYS A 140 -15.44 -11.26 -42.74
C LYS A 140 -16.06 -10.68 -41.47
N MET A 141 -17.40 -10.55 -41.46
CA MET A 141 -18.15 -9.93 -40.35
C MET A 141 -17.87 -10.58 -38.98
N PHE A 142 -17.71 -11.91 -38.94
CA PHE A 142 -17.36 -12.63 -37.72
C PHE A 142 -16.00 -12.18 -37.15
N ILE A 143 -14.96 -12.13 -37.99
CA ILE A 143 -13.62 -11.66 -37.59
C ILE A 143 -13.67 -10.20 -37.13
N LYS A 144 -14.46 -9.36 -37.80
CA LYS A 144 -14.63 -7.96 -37.42
C LYS A 144 -15.26 -7.78 -36.03
N ARG A 145 -16.21 -8.65 -35.64
CA ARG A 145 -16.79 -8.68 -34.29
C ARG A 145 -15.74 -9.05 -33.24
N ILE A 146 -14.89 -10.04 -33.52
CA ILE A 146 -13.78 -10.42 -32.63
C ILE A 146 -12.82 -9.25 -32.43
N ILE A 147 -12.35 -8.62 -33.53
CA ILE A 147 -11.45 -7.44 -33.45
C ILE A 147 -12.09 -6.31 -32.62
N SER A 148 -13.39 -6.08 -32.80
CA SER A 148 -14.13 -5.07 -32.06
C SER A 148 -14.23 -5.37 -30.58
N PHE A 149 -14.46 -6.64 -30.22
CA PHE A 149 -14.43 -7.10 -28.85
C PHE A 149 -13.04 -6.92 -28.22
N CYS A 150 -11.96 -7.29 -28.92
CA CYS A 150 -10.59 -7.07 -28.46
C CYS A 150 -10.25 -5.58 -28.28
N TYR A 151 -10.65 -4.71 -29.23
CA TYR A 151 -10.47 -3.27 -29.10
C TYR A 151 -11.28 -2.68 -27.94
N THR A 152 -12.49 -3.20 -27.70
CA THR A 152 -13.31 -2.84 -26.54
C THR A 152 -12.61 -3.23 -25.23
N ILE A 153 -12.05 -4.45 -25.14
CA ILE A 153 -11.26 -4.88 -23.98
C ILE A 153 -10.09 -3.91 -23.75
N PHE A 154 -9.37 -3.55 -24.82
CA PHE A 154 -8.27 -2.59 -24.72
C PHE A 154 -8.72 -1.23 -24.15
N LEU A 155 -9.81 -0.65 -24.69
CA LEU A 155 -10.37 0.62 -24.19
C LEU A 155 -10.85 0.48 -22.74
N PHE A 156 -11.48 -0.64 -22.40
CA PHE A 156 -11.95 -0.92 -21.06
C PHE A 156 -10.79 -0.99 -20.05
N VAL A 157 -9.71 -1.72 -20.38
CA VAL A 157 -8.49 -1.77 -19.56
C VAL A 157 -7.88 -0.37 -19.40
N CYS A 158 -7.88 0.46 -20.44
CA CYS A 158 -7.43 1.84 -20.34
C CYS A 158 -8.35 2.72 -19.46
N ALA A 159 -9.61 2.35 -19.28
CA ALA A 159 -10.56 3.07 -18.42
C ALA A 159 -10.47 2.66 -16.94
N LEU A 160 -9.88 1.50 -16.60
CA LEU A 160 -9.79 1.03 -15.21
C LEU A 160 -8.95 1.95 -14.30
N PRO A 161 -7.75 2.43 -14.69
CA PRO A 161 -6.92 3.25 -13.81
C PRO A 161 -7.60 4.51 -13.26
N PRO A 162 -8.21 5.41 -14.06
CA PRO A 162 -8.94 6.56 -13.51
C PRO A 162 -10.10 6.14 -12.62
N VAL A 163 -10.85 5.10 -12.99
CA VAL A 163 -11.97 4.60 -12.17
C VAL A 163 -11.46 4.10 -10.81
N THR A 164 -10.38 3.33 -10.77
CA THR A 164 -9.76 2.87 -9.53
C THR A 164 -9.31 4.04 -8.66
N CYS A 165 -8.62 5.04 -9.24
CA CYS A 165 -8.22 6.24 -8.49
C CYS A 165 -9.43 7.01 -7.94
N PHE A 166 -10.51 7.13 -8.71
CA PHE A 166 -11.74 7.81 -8.28
C PHE A 166 -12.42 7.08 -7.12
N VAL A 167 -12.59 5.76 -7.22
CA VAL A 167 -13.20 4.94 -6.16
C VAL A 167 -12.37 5.02 -4.88
N TYR A 168 -11.05 4.88 -4.99
CA TYR A 168 -10.14 5.00 -3.85
C TYR A 168 -10.24 6.38 -3.20
N PHE A 169 -10.18 7.44 -3.99
CA PHE A 169 -10.28 8.81 -3.49
C PHE A 169 -11.64 9.11 -2.85
N ARG A 170 -12.74 8.55 -3.37
CA ARG A 170 -14.07 8.76 -2.78
C ARG A 170 -14.18 8.19 -1.36
N LYS A 171 -13.41 7.13 -1.07
CA LYS A 171 -13.36 6.48 0.24
C LYS A 171 -12.35 7.14 1.18
N TYR A 172 -11.12 7.36 0.72
CA TYR A 172 -10.01 7.81 1.58
C TYR A 172 -9.76 9.32 1.53
N HIS A 173 -10.40 10.03 0.59
CA HIS A 173 -10.12 11.44 0.30
C HIS A 173 -8.63 11.71 0.01
N ARG A 174 -7.87 10.70 -0.43
CA ARG A 174 -6.43 10.79 -0.73
C ARG A 174 -6.11 10.06 -2.03
N PRO A 175 -5.08 10.47 -2.77
CA PRO A 175 -4.58 9.68 -3.90
C PRO A 175 -3.89 8.41 -3.40
N ILE A 176 -3.83 7.39 -4.26
CA ILE A 176 -3.10 6.15 -3.96
C ILE A 176 -1.62 6.48 -3.85
N ASP A 177 -1.03 6.30 -2.68
CA ASP A 177 0.40 6.45 -2.43
C ASP A 177 1.17 5.15 -2.71
N ASP A 178 2.49 5.19 -2.50
CA ASP A 178 3.35 4.04 -2.81
C ASP A 178 3.07 2.85 -1.88
N PHE A 179 2.80 3.09 -0.59
CA PHE A 179 2.51 2.03 0.37
C PHE A 179 1.16 1.38 0.14
N SER A 180 0.10 2.15 -0.16
CA SER A 180 -1.18 1.58 -0.55
C SER A 180 -1.10 0.80 -1.86
N PHE A 181 -0.33 1.30 -2.84
CA PHE A 181 -0.10 0.55 -4.08
C PHE A 181 0.70 -0.74 -3.84
N MET A 182 1.67 -0.70 -2.92
CA MET A 182 2.39 -1.89 -2.48
C MET A 182 1.43 -2.92 -1.88
N SER A 183 0.52 -2.51 -0.99
CA SER A 183 -0.52 -3.41 -0.45
C SER A 183 -1.34 -4.04 -1.58
N ILE A 184 -1.81 -3.25 -2.56
CA ILE A 184 -2.56 -3.77 -3.73
C ILE A 184 -1.76 -4.84 -4.50
N LEU A 185 -0.45 -4.66 -4.67
CA LEU A 185 0.42 -5.64 -5.35
C LEU A 185 0.66 -6.91 -4.52
N GLY A 186 0.63 -6.80 -3.18
CA GLY A 186 0.87 -7.91 -2.24
C GLY A 186 -0.38 -8.72 -1.92
N THR A 187 -1.55 -8.15 -2.16
CA THR A 187 -2.86 -8.74 -1.89
C THR A 187 -3.19 -9.89 -2.85
N ASN A 188 -3.78 -10.96 -2.32
CA ASN A 188 -4.30 -12.08 -3.12
C ASN A 188 -5.82 -11.98 -3.34
N PHE A 189 -6.42 -12.86 -4.16
CA PHE A 189 -7.86 -12.80 -4.46
C PHE A 189 -8.76 -12.87 -3.22
N THR A 190 -8.39 -13.69 -2.24
CA THR A 190 -9.16 -13.84 -1.00
C THR A 190 -9.13 -12.53 -0.20
N GLU A 191 -7.94 -11.95 -0.03
CA GLU A 191 -7.74 -10.69 0.68
C GLU A 191 -8.38 -9.50 -0.04
N ALA A 192 -8.28 -9.43 -1.38
CA ALA A 192 -8.95 -8.40 -2.18
C ALA A 192 -10.48 -8.48 -2.03
N LYS A 193 -11.05 -9.69 -2.07
CA LYS A 193 -12.48 -9.90 -1.83
C LYS A 193 -12.87 -9.47 -0.42
N GLU A 194 -12.08 -9.82 0.58
CA GLU A 194 -12.36 -9.49 1.99
C GLU A 194 -12.27 -7.99 2.23
N TYR A 195 -11.25 -7.32 1.70
CA TYR A 195 -11.13 -5.87 1.72
C TYR A 195 -12.34 -5.19 1.09
N LEU A 196 -12.77 -5.63 -0.11
CA LEU A 196 -13.94 -5.06 -0.77
C LEU A 196 -15.22 -5.20 0.06
N LEU A 197 -15.46 -6.37 0.66
CA LEU A 197 -16.64 -6.63 1.48
C LEU A 197 -16.61 -5.92 2.84
N THR A 198 -15.43 -5.51 3.30
CA THR A 198 -15.26 -4.80 4.58
C THR A 198 -15.38 -3.29 4.40
N ILE A 199 -14.76 -2.75 3.35
CA ILE A 199 -14.65 -1.31 3.13
C ILE A 199 -15.87 -0.73 2.39
N PHE A 200 -16.49 -1.52 1.50
CA PHE A 200 -17.60 -1.08 0.67
C PHE A 200 -18.89 -1.79 1.07
N SER A 201 -19.98 -1.02 1.16
CA SER A 201 -21.31 -1.57 1.34
C SER A 201 -21.74 -2.42 0.13
N GLN A 202 -22.68 -3.34 0.33
CA GLN A 202 -23.22 -4.17 -0.77
C GLN A 202 -23.79 -3.31 -1.91
N ASN A 203 -24.40 -2.15 -1.57
CA ASN A 203 -24.92 -1.20 -2.55
C ASN A 203 -23.79 -0.55 -3.36
N GLU A 204 -22.69 -0.15 -2.73
CA GLU A 204 -21.53 0.40 -3.43
C GLU A 204 -20.87 -0.63 -4.36
N ILE A 205 -20.73 -1.87 -3.90
CA ILE A 205 -20.21 -2.98 -4.72
C ILE A 205 -21.12 -3.20 -5.94
N MET A 206 -22.44 -3.22 -5.73
CA MET A 206 -23.41 -3.37 -6.82
C MET A 206 -23.34 -2.20 -7.80
N MET A 207 -23.32 -0.96 -7.30
CA MET A 207 -23.18 0.24 -8.13
C MET A 207 -21.89 0.23 -8.94
N PHE A 208 -20.78 -0.21 -8.34
CA PHE A 208 -19.49 -0.35 -9.01
C PHE A 208 -19.56 -1.41 -10.12
N ALA A 209 -20.13 -2.59 -9.83
CA ALA A 209 -20.31 -3.65 -10.81
C ALA A 209 -21.19 -3.21 -12.00
N VAL A 210 -22.34 -2.58 -11.70
CA VAL A 210 -23.24 -2.02 -12.73
C VAL A 210 -22.55 -0.93 -13.54
N SER A 211 -21.77 -0.05 -12.90
CA SER A 211 -21.02 1.01 -13.59
C SER A 211 -19.96 0.44 -14.52
N LEU A 212 -19.19 -0.56 -14.09
CA LEU A 212 -18.20 -1.24 -14.94
C LEU A 212 -18.86 -1.96 -16.12
N CYS A 213 -19.97 -2.68 -15.89
CA CYS A 213 -20.75 -3.31 -16.95
C CYS A 213 -21.32 -2.27 -17.93
N GLY A 214 -21.81 -1.14 -17.42
CA GLY A 214 -22.31 -0.02 -18.21
C GLY A 214 -21.21 0.60 -19.07
N ILE A 215 -20.03 0.86 -18.50
CA ILE A 215 -18.86 1.36 -19.25
C ILE A 215 -18.49 0.38 -20.35
N PHE A 216 -18.39 -0.92 -20.05
CA PHE A 216 -18.08 -1.94 -21.05
C PHE A 216 -19.14 -2.00 -22.15
N ALA A 217 -20.42 -1.98 -21.80
CA ALA A 217 -21.53 -2.03 -22.75
C ALA A 217 -21.57 -0.79 -23.65
N ILE A 218 -21.35 0.40 -23.10
CA ILE A 218 -21.25 1.66 -23.87
C ILE A 218 -20.06 1.57 -24.84
N LEU A 219 -18.87 1.19 -24.36
CA LEU A 219 -17.69 1.03 -25.20
C LEU A 219 -17.97 0.01 -26.33
N TYR A 220 -18.53 -1.15 -26.00
CA TYR A 220 -18.86 -2.18 -26.98
C TYR A 220 -19.89 -1.69 -28.00
N TYR A 221 -20.96 -1.01 -27.57
CA TYR A 221 -21.99 -0.45 -28.44
C TYR A 221 -21.42 0.56 -29.43
N VAL A 222 -20.58 1.49 -28.97
CA VAL A 222 -19.98 2.52 -29.84
C VAL A 222 -18.92 1.91 -30.79
N VAL A 223 -18.15 0.92 -30.33
CA VAL A 223 -17.16 0.21 -31.15
C VAL A 223 -17.82 -0.68 -32.20
N SER A 224 -18.89 -1.41 -31.83
CA SER A 224 -19.63 -2.35 -32.69
C SER A 224 -20.61 -1.68 -33.66
N ASN A 225 -21.03 -0.44 -33.40
CA ASN A 225 -21.77 0.36 -34.38
C ASN A 225 -20.83 0.89 -35.48
N PHE A 226 -20.70 0.09 -36.53
CA PHE A 226 -19.76 0.29 -37.64
C PHE A 226 -20.28 1.28 -38.70
N SER A 227 -19.41 2.19 -39.12
CA SER A 227 -19.31 2.60 -40.52
C SER A 227 -17.98 2.05 -41.08
N LYS A 228 -18.00 1.41 -42.25
CA LYS A 228 -16.75 1.09 -42.97
C LYS A 228 -16.15 2.41 -43.43
N ILE A 229 -14.85 2.59 -43.18
CA ILE A 229 -14.11 3.73 -43.69
C ILE A 229 -13.39 3.25 -44.96
N LYS A 230 -13.62 3.90 -46.10
CA LYS A 230 -12.82 3.65 -47.30
C LYS A 230 -11.46 4.30 -47.10
N VAL A 231 -10.40 3.49 -47.09
CA VAL A 231 -9.02 3.99 -47.12
C VAL A 231 -8.76 4.52 -48.53
N THR A 232 -8.19 5.73 -48.64
CA THR A 232 -7.76 6.29 -49.92
C THR A 232 -6.37 5.72 -50.26
N ASP A 233 -6.17 5.22 -51.48
CA ASP A 233 -4.98 4.44 -51.90
C ASP A 233 -3.67 5.25 -52.03
N SER A 234 -3.59 6.48 -51.51
CA SER A 234 -2.38 7.29 -51.63
C SER A 234 -1.29 6.83 -50.64
N GLU A 235 -0.08 6.54 -51.14
CA GLU A 235 1.10 6.20 -50.32
C GLU A 235 1.43 7.29 -49.28
N ILE A 236 1.17 8.56 -49.61
CA ILE A 236 1.33 9.72 -48.72
C ILE A 236 0.41 9.61 -47.48
N ALA A 237 -0.80 9.07 -47.64
CA ALA A 237 -1.73 8.87 -46.52
C ALA A 237 -1.24 7.76 -45.58
N LEU A 238 -0.75 6.64 -46.13
CA LEU A 238 -0.23 5.52 -45.34
C LEU A 238 1.06 5.90 -44.58
N GLY A 239 1.99 6.61 -45.22
CA GLY A 239 3.21 7.10 -44.57
C GLY A 239 2.89 8.06 -43.42
N THR A 240 2.01 9.03 -43.66
CA THR A 240 1.54 9.97 -42.62
C THR A 240 0.84 9.24 -41.47
N PHE A 241 0.04 8.21 -41.78
CA PHE A 241 -0.64 7.36 -40.81
C PHE A 241 0.35 6.63 -39.89
N LEU A 242 1.33 5.94 -40.48
CA LEU A 242 2.33 5.17 -39.74
C LEU A 242 3.18 6.09 -38.85
N VAL A 243 3.57 7.27 -39.35
CA VAL A 243 4.27 8.28 -38.53
C VAL A 243 3.42 8.72 -37.35
N CYS A 244 2.12 8.98 -37.55
CA CYS A 244 1.22 9.36 -36.46
C CYS A 244 1.00 8.23 -35.45
N VAL A 245 0.90 6.97 -35.89
CA VAL A 245 0.83 5.80 -35.01
C VAL A 245 2.11 5.64 -34.20
N LEU A 246 3.28 5.69 -34.84
CA LEU A 246 4.57 5.55 -34.16
C LEU A 246 4.81 6.71 -33.19
N ALA A 247 4.56 7.95 -33.61
CA ALA A 247 4.67 9.12 -32.76
C ALA A 247 3.69 9.06 -31.57
N SER A 248 2.42 8.73 -31.82
CA SER A 248 1.43 8.59 -30.75
C SER A 248 1.74 7.43 -29.82
N THR A 249 2.33 6.33 -30.30
CA THR A 249 2.76 5.18 -29.48
C THR A 249 3.94 5.53 -28.58
N GLY A 250 5.00 6.14 -29.13
CA GLY A 250 6.17 6.55 -28.34
C GLY A 250 5.81 7.58 -27.27
N ILE A 251 4.86 8.45 -27.56
CA ILE A 251 4.40 9.51 -26.66
C ILE A 251 3.41 8.97 -25.64
N PHE A 252 2.49 8.10 -26.05
CA PHE A 252 1.65 7.31 -25.14
C PHE A 252 2.55 6.60 -24.14
N TYR A 253 3.58 5.88 -24.59
CA TYR A 253 4.54 5.24 -23.70
C TYR A 253 5.25 6.23 -22.76
N HIS A 254 5.74 7.37 -23.27
CA HIS A 254 6.42 8.37 -22.46
C HIS A 254 5.56 8.94 -21.32
N TYR A 255 4.28 9.22 -21.58
CA TYR A 255 3.37 9.83 -20.60
C TYR A 255 2.67 8.81 -19.71
N HIS A 256 2.23 7.66 -20.27
CA HIS A 256 1.54 6.64 -19.49
C HIS A 256 2.45 5.99 -18.44
N LEU A 257 3.76 6.02 -18.64
CA LEU A 257 4.72 5.60 -17.63
C LEU A 257 4.91 6.59 -16.47
N LYS A 258 4.26 7.75 -16.51
CA LYS A 258 4.30 8.79 -15.46
C LYS A 258 2.95 9.01 -14.78
N ILE A 259 1.99 8.12 -15.04
CA ILE A 259 0.65 8.14 -14.43
C ILE A 259 0.33 6.76 -13.84
N PHE A 260 -0.68 6.71 -12.97
CA PHE A 260 -1.09 5.49 -12.30
C PHE A 260 -1.54 4.43 -13.33
N PRO A 261 -1.15 3.15 -13.17
CA PRO A 261 -0.38 2.57 -12.05
C PRO A 261 1.15 2.58 -12.25
N PHE A 262 1.65 2.97 -13.42
CA PHE A 262 3.06 2.79 -13.77
C PHE A 262 4.00 3.73 -13.03
N ASP A 263 3.56 4.93 -12.67
CA ASP A 263 4.36 5.85 -11.86
C ASP A 263 4.60 5.30 -10.45
N ARG A 264 3.56 4.73 -9.82
CA ARG A 264 3.67 4.05 -8.51
C ARG A 264 4.60 2.85 -8.61
N TYR A 265 4.42 2.02 -9.64
CA TYR A 265 5.31 0.89 -9.90
C TYR A 265 6.77 1.34 -10.02
N LYS A 266 7.06 2.38 -10.81
CA LYS A 266 8.42 2.93 -10.92
C LYS A 266 8.95 3.51 -9.61
N SER A 267 8.09 4.16 -8.83
CA SER A 267 8.44 4.72 -7.52
C SER A 267 8.86 3.62 -6.53
N LEU A 268 8.15 2.49 -6.53
CA LEU A 268 8.48 1.34 -5.68
C LEU A 268 9.85 0.72 -5.99
N TYR A 269 10.25 0.68 -7.27
CA TYR A 269 11.50 0.08 -7.74
C TYR A 269 12.64 1.10 -7.97
N ARG A 270 12.49 2.34 -7.49
CA ARG A 270 13.49 3.39 -7.64
C ARG A 270 14.78 3.01 -6.91
N LEU A 271 15.93 3.14 -7.56
CA LEU A 271 17.24 2.75 -6.99
C LEU A 271 17.66 3.65 -5.81
N ASP A 272 17.21 4.89 -5.78
CA ASP A 272 17.39 5.88 -4.72
C ASP A 272 16.25 5.78 -3.68
N GLY A 273 16.10 4.59 -3.07
CA GLY A 273 15.26 4.41 -1.88
C GLY A 273 13.79 4.04 -2.13
N GLY A 274 13.44 3.49 -3.30
CA GLY A 274 12.12 2.92 -3.53
C GLY A 274 11.85 1.73 -2.56
N PRO A 275 10.68 1.63 -1.92
CA PRO A 275 10.42 0.62 -0.87
C PRO A 275 10.75 -0.83 -1.29
N LEU A 276 10.34 -1.26 -2.49
CA LEU A 276 10.61 -2.62 -2.96
C LEU A 276 12.09 -2.84 -3.32
N TYR A 277 12.78 -1.79 -3.78
CA TYR A 277 14.22 -1.86 -4.01
C TYR A 277 14.98 -2.04 -2.68
N VAL A 278 14.65 -1.25 -1.66
CA VAL A 278 15.23 -1.35 -0.32
C VAL A 278 15.04 -2.75 0.27
N PHE A 279 13.84 -3.34 0.13
CA PHE A 279 13.60 -4.72 0.56
C PHE A 279 14.40 -5.75 -0.25
N SER A 280 14.57 -5.54 -1.55
CA SER A 280 15.43 -6.39 -2.37
C SER A 280 16.90 -6.34 -1.93
N GLU A 281 17.40 -5.17 -1.55
CA GLU A 281 18.77 -5.03 -1.02
C GLU A 281 18.91 -5.68 0.35
N PHE A 282 17.95 -5.48 1.25
CA PHE A 282 17.90 -6.14 2.55
C PHE A 282 17.93 -7.66 2.40
N LYS A 283 17.06 -8.23 1.56
CA LYS A 283 17.02 -9.67 1.25
C LYS A 283 18.36 -10.21 0.76
N LYS A 284 19.08 -9.44 -0.06
CA LYS A 284 20.38 -9.82 -0.60
C LYS A 284 21.47 -9.81 0.48
N ASN A 285 21.40 -8.89 1.43
CA ASN A 285 22.50 -8.62 2.36
C ASN A 285 22.32 -9.24 3.76
N VAL A 286 21.09 -9.55 4.19
CA VAL A 286 20.78 -9.96 5.58
C VAL A 286 21.67 -11.11 6.09
N HIS A 287 21.88 -12.16 5.28
CA HIS A 287 22.72 -13.30 5.67
C HIS A 287 24.20 -12.92 5.82
N ARG A 288 24.68 -11.98 4.99
CA ARG A 288 26.05 -11.47 5.10
C ARG A 288 26.19 -10.61 6.35
N ASN A 289 25.22 -9.75 6.63
CA ASN A 289 25.20 -8.88 7.81
C ASN A 289 25.11 -9.72 9.10
N ALA A 290 24.35 -10.82 9.12
CA ALA A 290 24.32 -11.75 10.25
C ALA A 290 25.72 -12.32 10.60
N GLY A 291 26.60 -12.44 9.60
CA GLY A 291 27.99 -12.87 9.77
C GLY A 291 28.87 -11.88 10.54
N THR A 292 28.52 -10.59 10.58
CA THR A 292 29.29 -9.53 11.25
C THR A 292 28.89 -9.28 12.70
N VAL A 293 27.87 -10.00 13.20
CA VAL A 293 27.43 -9.92 14.59
C VAL A 293 28.48 -10.53 15.52
N GLN A 294 28.87 -9.76 16.53
CA GLN A 294 29.77 -10.17 17.62
C GLN A 294 29.05 -9.99 18.96
N ILE A 295 29.04 -11.04 19.79
CA ILE A 295 28.52 -10.98 21.16
C ILE A 295 29.63 -10.58 22.10
N LEU A 296 29.46 -9.45 22.78
CA LEU A 296 30.43 -8.86 23.70
C LEU A 296 30.29 -9.42 25.11
N LYS A 297 29.09 -9.88 25.49
CA LYS A 297 28.81 -10.51 26.79
C LYS A 297 27.67 -11.52 26.64
N ASN A 298 27.86 -12.74 27.15
CA ASN A 298 26.85 -13.81 27.20
C ASN A 298 26.74 -14.35 28.63
N ASP A 299 25.54 -14.35 29.20
CA ASP A 299 25.23 -14.86 30.55
C ASP A 299 24.16 -15.98 30.52
N SER A 300 24.02 -16.66 29.38
CA SER A 300 23.03 -17.71 29.19
C SER A 300 23.47 -19.03 29.86
N GLN A 301 22.64 -19.55 30.78
CA GLN A 301 22.74 -20.91 31.33
C GLN A 301 21.48 -21.74 30.99
N LYS A 302 21.59 -23.07 31.09
CA LYS A 302 20.64 -24.07 30.55
C LYS A 302 19.51 -24.44 31.54
N PRO A 303 18.33 -24.89 31.05
CA PRO A 303 17.58 -24.42 29.89
C PRO A 303 16.59 -23.29 30.25
N GLN A 304 16.44 -22.32 29.34
CA GLN A 304 15.55 -21.16 29.50
C GLN A 304 14.86 -20.78 28.19
N THR A 305 13.66 -20.19 28.28
CA THR A 305 12.92 -19.70 27.10
C THR A 305 12.57 -18.23 27.22
N VAL A 306 12.80 -17.48 26.15
CA VAL A 306 12.32 -16.10 25.95
C VAL A 306 11.39 -16.09 24.74
N ILE A 307 10.19 -15.51 24.90
CA ILE A 307 9.19 -15.44 23.85
C ILE A 307 8.92 -13.97 23.49
N LEU A 308 8.94 -13.65 22.19
CA LEU A 308 8.44 -12.41 21.63
C LEU A 308 7.19 -12.72 20.81
N VAL A 309 6.02 -12.27 21.28
CA VAL A 309 4.76 -12.35 20.53
C VAL A 309 4.51 -11.03 19.82
N ILE A 310 4.46 -11.09 18.50
CA ILE A 310 4.13 -9.99 17.61
C ILE A 310 2.64 -10.10 17.28
N GLY A 311 1.88 -9.14 17.81
CA GLY A 311 0.46 -8.96 17.50
C GLY A 311 0.26 -8.32 16.12
N GLU A 312 -1.00 -8.29 15.70
CA GLU A 312 -1.41 -7.75 14.41
C GLU A 312 -2.62 -6.83 14.61
N SER A 313 -2.52 -5.57 14.17
CA SER A 313 -3.61 -4.58 14.17
C SER A 313 -4.29 -4.35 15.54
N ALA A 314 -3.63 -4.63 16.66
CA ALA A 314 -4.19 -4.41 17.99
C ALA A 314 -3.99 -2.96 18.44
N ASN A 315 -5.10 -2.26 18.67
CA ASN A 315 -5.13 -0.90 19.19
C ASN A 315 -5.37 -0.93 20.71
N ARG A 316 -4.43 -0.36 21.48
CA ARG A 316 -4.51 -0.35 22.95
C ARG A 316 -5.76 0.38 23.48
N ASP A 317 -6.31 1.31 22.71
CA ASP A 317 -7.46 2.12 23.10
C ASP A 317 -8.74 1.27 23.21
N PHE A 318 -8.78 0.10 22.55
CA PHE A 318 -9.86 -0.89 22.59
C PHE A 318 -9.55 -2.09 23.51
N MET A 319 -8.42 -2.08 24.21
CA MET A 319 -8.02 -3.14 25.14
C MET A 319 -8.29 -2.71 26.58
N SER A 320 -9.17 -3.40 27.28
CA SER A 320 -9.55 -3.10 28.68
C SER A 320 -8.40 -3.19 29.71
N SER A 321 -7.28 -3.78 29.29
CA SER A 321 -6.00 -3.84 30.02
C SER A 321 -5.17 -2.55 29.91
N PHE A 322 -5.45 -1.69 28.92
CA PHE A 322 -4.79 -0.40 28.69
C PHE A 322 -5.74 0.79 28.85
N ASN A 323 -7.02 0.59 28.52
CA ASN A 323 -8.06 1.59 28.68
C ASN A 323 -9.09 1.14 29.74
N SER A 324 -9.02 1.73 30.93
CA SER A 324 -9.95 1.42 32.03
C SER A 324 -11.36 1.97 31.84
N GLU A 325 -11.56 2.90 30.91
CA GLU A 325 -12.85 3.53 30.61
C GLU A 325 -13.73 2.69 29.68
N LEU A 326 -13.16 1.65 29.06
CA LEU A 326 -13.92 0.71 28.25
C LEU A 326 -14.96 -0.02 29.11
N LYS A 327 -16.23 0.12 28.70
CA LYS A 327 -17.36 -0.58 29.32
C LYS A 327 -17.21 -2.09 29.26
N GLU A 328 -16.60 -2.59 28.19
CA GLU A 328 -16.47 -4.02 27.92
C GLU A 328 -15.07 -4.51 28.26
N ASN A 329 -15.00 -5.71 28.84
CA ASN A 329 -13.74 -6.34 29.18
C ASN A 329 -13.22 -7.14 27.97
N THR A 330 -12.56 -6.44 27.04
CA THR A 330 -12.00 -7.02 25.81
C THR A 330 -10.73 -7.82 26.04
N THR A 331 -10.07 -7.70 27.19
CA THR A 331 -8.80 -8.36 27.50
C THR A 331 -8.74 -8.81 28.97
N PRO A 332 -9.64 -9.70 29.42
CA PRO A 332 -9.81 -10.07 30.82
C PRO A 332 -8.55 -10.70 31.44
N TRP A 333 -7.83 -11.54 30.70
CA TRP A 333 -6.62 -12.15 31.23
C TRP A 333 -5.50 -11.13 31.38
N GLU A 334 -5.20 -10.33 30.35
CA GLU A 334 -4.21 -9.26 30.43
C GLU A 334 -4.55 -8.25 31.53
N ARG A 335 -5.82 -7.86 31.68
CA ARG A 335 -6.28 -6.95 32.75
C ARG A 335 -6.03 -7.55 34.14
N SER A 336 -6.18 -8.87 34.29
CA SER A 336 -5.82 -9.57 35.53
C SER A 336 -4.30 -9.61 35.75
N MET A 337 -3.51 -9.85 34.69
CA MET A 337 -2.05 -9.91 34.75
C MET A 337 -1.43 -8.55 35.06
N ARG A 338 -2.04 -7.44 34.61
CA ARG A 338 -1.61 -6.08 34.94
C ARG A 338 -1.55 -5.77 36.44
N ARG A 339 -2.26 -6.55 37.27
CA ARG A 339 -2.22 -6.43 38.74
C ARG A 339 -1.10 -7.27 39.38
N SER A 340 -0.45 -8.15 38.60
CA SER A 340 0.67 -8.97 39.04
C SER A 340 1.98 -8.18 38.99
N LYS A 341 2.86 -8.40 39.97
CA LYS A 341 4.20 -7.77 40.01
C LYS A 341 5.12 -8.24 38.88
N SER A 342 4.86 -9.42 38.30
CA SER A 342 5.69 -10.01 37.25
C SER A 342 5.38 -9.50 35.84
N PHE A 343 4.35 -8.67 35.68
CA PHE A 343 3.96 -8.10 34.40
C PHE A 343 4.07 -6.57 34.42
N ILE A 344 4.74 -6.02 33.41
CA ILE A 344 4.96 -4.59 33.25
C ILE A 344 4.26 -4.16 31.97
N PHE A 345 3.30 -3.23 32.11
CA PHE A 345 2.52 -2.68 30.99
C PHE A 345 3.02 -1.27 30.66
N PHE A 346 3.11 -0.97 29.36
CA PHE A 346 3.61 0.29 28.83
C PHE A 346 2.48 1.03 28.09
N ASP A 347 1.90 2.04 28.74
CA ASP A 347 0.69 2.71 28.24
C ASP A 347 0.96 3.68 27.08
N LYS A 348 2.24 3.98 26.80
CA LYS A 348 2.68 4.95 25.78
C LYS A 348 3.53 4.30 24.69
N ALA A 349 3.14 3.10 24.25
CA ALA A 349 3.81 2.38 23.16
C ALA A 349 3.18 2.66 21.79
N TYR A 350 4.01 3.01 20.81
CA TYR A 350 3.60 3.38 19.47
C TYR A 350 4.28 2.50 18.42
N SER A 351 3.62 2.28 17.30
CA SER A 351 4.28 1.71 16.13
C SER A 351 5.10 2.75 15.40
N ASN A 352 6.21 2.32 14.79
CA ASN A 352 7.02 3.14 13.90
C ASN A 352 6.35 3.38 12.53
N PHE A 353 5.32 2.61 12.16
CA PHE A 353 4.56 2.77 10.91
C PHE A 353 3.17 2.12 11.00
N SER A 354 2.18 2.60 10.23
CA SER A 354 0.80 2.08 10.25
C SER A 354 0.56 0.83 9.39
N ASN A 355 1.61 0.07 9.03
CA ASN A 355 1.49 -1.11 8.18
C ASN A 355 2.51 -2.18 8.59
N THR A 356 2.09 -3.44 8.60
CA THR A 356 2.86 -4.60 9.08
C THR A 356 4.25 -4.70 8.49
N VAL A 357 4.38 -4.63 7.15
CA VAL A 357 5.68 -4.86 6.47
C VAL A 357 6.67 -3.76 6.82
N MET A 358 6.23 -2.50 6.81
CA MET A 358 7.10 -1.36 7.13
C MET A 358 7.42 -1.30 8.63
N ALA A 359 6.45 -1.58 9.50
CA ALA A 359 6.64 -1.57 10.94
C ALA A 359 7.62 -2.66 11.39
N LEU A 360 7.41 -3.92 10.97
CA LEU A 360 8.21 -5.05 11.44
C LEU A 360 9.61 -5.10 10.84
N SER A 361 9.83 -4.48 9.68
CA SER A 361 11.17 -4.38 9.10
C SER A 361 12.11 -3.51 9.93
N HIS A 362 11.59 -2.55 10.69
CA HIS A 362 12.36 -1.83 11.71
C HIS A 362 12.28 -2.52 13.08
N ALA A 363 11.09 -2.92 13.52
CA ALA A 363 10.89 -3.51 14.85
C ALA A 363 11.71 -4.76 15.15
N LEU A 364 12.05 -5.55 14.12
CA LEU A 364 12.80 -6.81 14.28
C LEU A 364 14.26 -6.70 13.83
N THR A 365 14.76 -5.51 13.57
CA THR A 365 16.13 -5.25 13.15
C THR A 365 16.76 -4.13 13.95
N ASN A 366 18.07 -3.90 13.78
CA ASN A 366 18.75 -2.76 14.42
C ASN A 366 18.44 -1.40 13.77
N VAL A 367 17.54 -1.34 12.78
CA VAL A 367 17.14 -0.10 12.14
C VAL A 367 16.03 0.56 12.95
N ASN A 368 16.20 1.83 13.24
CA ASN A 368 15.16 2.63 13.88
C ASN A 368 15.11 4.05 13.29
N GLN A 369 14.09 4.79 13.68
CA GLN A 369 13.81 6.14 13.17
C GLN A 369 14.85 7.20 13.61
N TYR A 370 15.83 6.83 14.43
CA TYR A 370 16.72 7.75 15.13
C TYR A 370 18.20 7.54 14.83
N ASN A 371 18.60 6.37 14.30
CA ASN A 371 20.02 6.01 14.13
C ASN A 371 20.56 6.18 12.70
N GLY A 372 19.69 6.44 11.72
CA GLY A 372 20.11 6.66 10.33
C GLY A 372 20.69 5.43 9.63
N ILE A 373 20.47 4.23 10.18
CA ILE A 373 20.89 2.97 9.56
C ILE A 373 19.91 2.61 8.45
N GLU A 374 20.43 2.28 7.27
CA GLU A 374 19.61 1.80 6.16
C GLU A 374 19.27 0.32 6.31
N LEU A 375 18.07 -0.10 5.88
CA LEU A 375 17.62 -1.49 5.96
C LEU A 375 18.56 -2.50 5.26
N LYS A 376 19.25 -2.09 4.19
CA LYS A 376 20.22 -2.97 3.52
C LYS A 376 21.43 -3.36 4.39
N GLN A 377 21.68 -2.63 5.48
CA GLN A 377 22.75 -2.86 6.44
C GLN A 377 22.26 -3.58 7.70
N ALA A 378 20.97 -3.91 7.75
CA ALA A 378 20.32 -4.41 8.95
C ALA A 378 20.79 -5.82 9.34
N VAL A 379 20.83 -6.06 10.65
CA VAL A 379 20.86 -7.38 11.29
C VAL A 379 19.56 -7.58 12.06
N THR A 380 19.11 -8.83 12.18
CA THR A 380 17.82 -9.14 12.82
C THR A 380 18.00 -9.51 14.29
N ILE A 381 16.93 -9.38 15.08
CA ILE A 381 16.87 -9.89 16.45
C ILE A 381 17.16 -11.39 16.55
N LEU A 382 16.81 -12.17 15.51
CA LEU A 382 17.08 -13.60 15.44
C LEU A 382 18.58 -13.88 15.29
N ASP A 383 19.30 -13.06 14.53
CA ASP A 383 20.76 -13.17 14.39
C ASP A 383 21.45 -12.96 15.74
N ILE A 384 20.98 -11.97 16.52
CA ILE A 384 21.47 -11.70 17.87
C ILE A 384 21.20 -12.88 18.80
N ALA A 385 19.96 -13.36 18.86
CA ALA A 385 19.58 -14.46 19.75
C ALA A 385 20.38 -15.73 19.43
N LYS A 386 20.53 -16.06 18.13
CA LYS A 386 21.31 -17.20 17.67
C LYS A 386 22.77 -17.09 18.06
N LYS A 387 23.39 -15.92 17.82
CA LYS A 387 24.78 -15.66 18.21
C LYS A 387 24.98 -15.66 19.72
N ASN A 388 23.93 -15.35 20.50
CA ASN A 388 23.91 -15.46 21.95
C ASN A 388 23.70 -16.91 22.46
N GLY A 389 23.62 -17.90 21.57
CA GLY A 389 23.52 -19.32 21.94
C GLY A 389 22.09 -19.83 22.17
N TYR A 390 21.07 -19.12 21.69
CA TYR A 390 19.69 -19.61 21.67
C TYR A 390 19.40 -20.38 20.38
N ASP A 391 18.64 -21.46 20.50
CA ASP A 391 17.94 -22.07 19.38
C ASP A 391 16.75 -21.17 19.04
N THR A 392 16.67 -20.73 17.78
CA THR A 392 15.69 -19.73 17.37
C THR A 392 14.50 -20.34 16.65
N TYR A 393 13.30 -19.88 16.98
CA TYR A 393 12.04 -20.34 16.40
C TYR A 393 11.24 -19.15 15.86
N TRP A 394 10.68 -19.31 14.66
CA TRP A 394 9.64 -18.45 14.12
C TRP A 394 8.36 -19.25 13.91
N ILE A 395 7.29 -18.92 14.64
CA ILE A 395 5.99 -19.57 14.52
C ILE A 395 4.97 -18.53 14.11
N SER A 396 4.33 -18.69 12.96
CA SER A 396 3.38 -17.70 12.46
C SER A 396 2.11 -18.33 11.91
N THR A 397 0.97 -17.67 12.15
CA THR A 397 -0.33 -17.96 11.53
C THR A 397 -0.66 -17.01 10.38
N GLN A 398 0.16 -15.97 10.17
CA GLN A 398 0.04 -15.12 9.00
C GLN A 398 0.52 -15.85 7.74
N GLY A 399 -0.14 -15.54 6.61
CA GLY A 399 0.18 -16.11 5.31
C GLY A 399 1.52 -15.64 4.75
N LYS A 400 1.92 -16.24 3.62
CA LYS A 400 3.03 -15.76 2.77
C LYS A 400 2.48 -15.09 1.51
N GLY A 401 3.23 -14.14 0.97
CA GLY A 401 2.99 -13.55 -0.36
C GLY A 401 4.23 -12.81 -0.85
N SER A 402 4.22 -12.35 -2.10
CA SER A 402 5.41 -11.83 -2.80
C SER A 402 6.10 -10.65 -2.11
N ILE A 403 5.34 -9.76 -1.47
CA ILE A 403 5.87 -8.59 -0.74
C ILE A 403 6.31 -9.00 0.67
N TRP A 404 5.54 -9.88 1.31
CA TRP A 404 5.93 -10.54 2.55
C TRP A 404 7.27 -11.29 2.39
N ASP A 405 7.51 -11.88 1.22
CA ASP A 405 8.75 -12.57 0.81
C ASP A 405 9.97 -11.65 0.66
N ALA A 406 9.77 -10.32 0.71
CA ALA A 406 10.82 -9.31 0.64
C ALA A 406 11.11 -8.65 2.00
N GLY A 407 10.17 -8.68 2.95
CA GLY A 407 10.31 -8.13 4.30
C GLY A 407 10.29 -9.22 5.38
N ILE A 408 9.10 -9.52 5.92
CA ILE A 408 8.93 -10.38 7.10
C ILE A 408 9.43 -11.81 6.88
N THR A 409 9.16 -12.44 5.73
CA THR A 409 9.65 -13.80 5.44
C THR A 409 11.18 -13.84 5.42
N VAL A 410 11.85 -12.75 4.99
CA VAL A 410 13.32 -12.65 4.98
C VAL A 410 13.85 -12.69 6.41
N ILE A 411 13.22 -11.97 7.34
CA ILE A 411 13.53 -11.98 8.77
C ILE A 411 13.22 -13.36 9.37
N ALA A 412 12.02 -13.89 9.14
CA ALA A 412 11.58 -15.19 9.63
C ALA A 412 12.55 -16.32 9.25
N ASN A 413 13.06 -16.30 8.03
CA ASN A 413 14.01 -17.30 7.52
C ASN A 413 15.43 -17.18 8.13
N GLN A 414 15.70 -16.18 8.97
CA GLN A 414 16.92 -16.18 9.81
C GLN A 414 16.79 -17.13 11.01
N ALA A 415 15.58 -17.53 11.40
CA ALA A 415 15.40 -18.48 12.51
C ALA A 415 15.87 -19.90 12.13
N ASP A 416 16.32 -20.68 13.11
CA ASP A 416 16.72 -22.08 12.90
C ASP A 416 15.51 -22.97 12.57
N ASN A 417 14.35 -22.65 13.13
CA ASN A 417 13.11 -23.40 12.98
C ASN A 417 11.97 -22.49 12.57
N VAL A 418 11.44 -22.64 11.36
CA VAL A 418 10.33 -21.82 10.85
C VAL A 418 9.06 -22.65 10.68
N LYS A 419 7.94 -22.17 11.22
CA LYS A 419 6.62 -22.83 11.12
C LYS A 419 5.55 -21.85 10.68
N TRP A 420 4.94 -22.15 9.54
CA TRP A 420 3.77 -21.46 9.01
C TRP A 420 2.54 -22.31 9.26
N LEU A 421 1.65 -21.82 10.10
CA LEU A 421 0.44 -22.49 10.55
C LEU A 421 -0.77 -21.99 9.74
N ARG A 422 -1.81 -22.80 9.66
CA ARG A 422 -3.09 -22.44 9.05
C ARG A 422 -4.19 -22.42 10.12
N GLY A 423 -5.19 -21.57 9.92
CA GLY A 423 -6.33 -21.43 10.82
C GLY A 423 -6.10 -20.37 11.90
N TYR A 424 -6.85 -20.47 13.00
CA TYR A 424 -6.81 -19.47 14.08
C TYR A 424 -5.52 -19.51 14.91
N ASP A 425 -5.21 -18.39 15.55
CA ASP A 425 -3.98 -18.17 16.35
C ASP A 425 -3.75 -19.19 17.47
N ILE A 426 -4.80 -19.83 17.97
CA ILE A 426 -4.69 -20.90 18.96
C ILE A 426 -3.84 -22.09 18.48
N ALA A 427 -3.65 -22.26 17.17
CA ALA A 427 -2.79 -23.29 16.59
C ALA A 427 -1.32 -23.17 17.05
N VAL A 428 -0.87 -21.95 17.40
CA VAL A 428 0.47 -21.69 17.94
C VAL A 428 0.75 -22.55 19.18
N VAL A 429 -0.23 -22.71 20.07
CA VAL A 429 -0.07 -23.46 21.32
C VAL A 429 0.33 -24.91 21.05
N LYS A 430 -0.26 -25.53 20.01
CA LYS A 430 0.11 -26.89 19.59
C LYS A 430 1.51 -26.92 18.97
N ALA A 431 1.89 -25.89 18.23
CA ALA A 431 3.21 -25.81 17.60
C ALA A 431 4.36 -25.71 18.62
N LEU A 432 4.13 -25.13 19.80
CA LEU A 432 5.11 -25.08 20.89
C LEU A 432 5.51 -26.46 21.44
N ASN A 433 4.78 -27.54 21.11
CA ASN A 433 5.16 -28.91 21.47
C ASN A 433 6.46 -29.38 20.81
N SER A 434 6.88 -28.77 19.70
CA SER A 434 8.10 -29.16 19.00
C SER A 434 9.36 -28.43 19.46
N VAL A 435 9.24 -27.50 20.40
CA VAL A 435 10.39 -26.74 20.90
C VAL A 435 11.23 -27.66 21.79
N ASP A 436 12.55 -27.70 21.57
CA ASP A 436 13.45 -28.51 22.38
C ASP A 436 13.59 -27.91 23.79
N LYS A 437 13.04 -28.61 24.78
CA LYS A 437 12.99 -28.17 26.17
C LYS A 437 14.35 -28.22 26.86
N SER A 438 15.33 -28.90 26.28
CA SER A 438 16.69 -29.04 26.83
C SER A 438 17.62 -27.88 26.45
N ARG A 439 17.15 -26.98 25.58
CA ARG A 439 17.93 -25.88 24.98
C ARG A 439 17.50 -24.52 25.53
N ASN A 440 18.32 -23.51 25.27
CA ASN A 440 17.92 -22.13 25.42
C ASN A 440 17.12 -21.75 24.17
N ASN A 441 15.87 -21.31 24.32
CA ASN A 441 14.99 -21.06 23.17
C ASN A 441 14.60 -19.58 23.08
N PHE A 442 14.79 -18.99 21.91
CA PHE A 442 14.22 -17.69 21.58
C PHE A 442 13.12 -17.90 20.53
N ILE A 443 11.88 -17.62 20.91
CA ILE A 443 10.71 -17.93 20.10
C ILE A 443 10.02 -16.63 19.71
N VAL A 444 10.02 -16.33 18.41
CA VAL A 444 9.18 -15.29 17.84
C VAL A 444 7.87 -15.93 17.38
N ILE A 445 6.75 -15.41 17.87
CA ILE A 445 5.41 -15.84 17.53
C ILE A 445 4.71 -14.68 16.82
N HIS A 446 4.34 -14.84 15.55
CA HIS A 446 3.69 -13.79 14.76
C HIS A 446 2.24 -14.19 14.42
N ILE A 447 1.28 -13.60 15.12
CA ILE A 447 -0.14 -13.97 15.06
C ILE A 447 -0.93 -13.13 14.04
N SER A 448 -2.10 -13.62 13.61
CA SER A 448 -3.02 -12.85 12.75
C SER A 448 -3.85 -11.82 13.52
N GLY A 449 -3.92 -11.97 14.85
CA GLY A 449 -4.41 -10.96 15.78
C GLY A 449 -5.77 -10.38 15.38
N SER A 450 -5.83 -9.06 15.28
CA SER A 450 -7.02 -8.30 14.92
C SER A 450 -6.94 -7.75 13.49
N HIS A 451 -6.24 -8.42 12.58
CA HIS A 451 -6.20 -8.02 11.16
C HIS A 451 -7.60 -7.86 10.57
N HIS A 452 -7.77 -6.92 9.65
CA HIS A 452 -9.04 -6.59 8.98
C HIS A 452 -9.82 -7.84 8.50
N ASN A 453 -11.15 -7.75 8.54
CA ASN A 453 -12.10 -8.87 8.57
C ASN A 453 -12.12 -9.62 9.91
N TYR A 454 -12.45 -8.87 10.96
CA TYR A 454 -12.31 -9.28 12.35
C TYR A 454 -13.08 -10.56 12.71
N ALA A 455 -14.25 -10.78 12.10
CA ALA A 455 -15.07 -11.99 12.30
C ALA A 455 -14.34 -13.30 11.94
N LYS A 456 -13.32 -13.24 11.08
CA LYS A 456 -12.49 -14.40 10.71
C LYS A 456 -11.29 -14.63 11.63
N ARG A 457 -11.09 -13.80 12.64
CA ARG A 457 -9.97 -13.93 13.59
C ARG A 457 -10.27 -14.89 14.73
N PHE A 458 -11.54 -15.23 14.94
CA PHE A 458 -12.00 -16.16 15.96
C PHE A 458 -13.05 -17.13 15.42
N PRO A 459 -13.21 -18.34 16.01
CA PRO A 459 -14.30 -19.24 15.65
C PRO A 459 -15.67 -18.61 15.91
N ALA A 460 -16.64 -18.80 15.01
CA ALA A 460 -17.99 -18.23 15.18
C ALA A 460 -18.65 -18.57 16.54
N ALA A 461 -18.42 -19.77 17.07
CA ALA A 461 -18.91 -20.18 18.40
C ALA A 461 -18.31 -19.37 19.57
N PHE A 462 -17.19 -18.68 19.37
CA PHE A 462 -16.54 -17.85 20.39
C PHE A 462 -17.34 -16.59 20.70
N SER A 463 -17.93 -15.95 19.69
CA SER A 463 -18.71 -14.71 19.86
C SER A 463 -20.17 -14.95 20.28
N GLN A 464 -20.67 -16.19 20.17
CA GLN A 464 -22.03 -16.57 20.62
C GLN A 464 -22.22 -16.50 22.14
N LYS A 465 -21.13 -16.38 22.91
CA LYS A 465 -21.18 -16.26 24.38
C LYS A 465 -21.72 -14.91 24.88
N GLY A 466 -21.87 -13.91 24.01
CA GLY A 466 -22.49 -12.62 24.35
C GLY A 466 -21.71 -11.76 25.36
N VAL A 467 -20.41 -12.00 25.54
CA VAL A 467 -19.56 -11.25 26.49
C VAL A 467 -19.35 -9.79 26.08
N ILE A 468 -19.37 -9.51 24.78
CA ILE A 468 -19.36 -8.15 24.21
C ILE A 468 -20.82 -7.85 23.85
N ALA A 469 -21.42 -6.92 24.60
CA ALA A 469 -22.82 -6.51 24.47
C ALA A 469 -22.99 -5.41 23.41
N ASP A 470 -21.88 -4.89 22.87
CA ASP A 470 -21.86 -3.85 21.87
C ASP A 470 -22.49 -4.32 20.55
N SER A 471 -23.49 -3.56 20.11
CA SER A 471 -24.16 -3.69 18.81
C SER A 471 -23.55 -2.77 17.75
N SER A 472 -22.47 -2.04 18.07
CA SER A 472 -21.75 -1.19 17.11
C SER A 472 -20.99 -2.01 16.07
N ASP A 473 -20.58 -1.32 15.01
CA ASP A 473 -19.81 -1.89 13.89
C ASP A 473 -18.45 -2.48 14.33
N ASN A 474 -17.98 -2.18 15.56
CA ASN A 474 -16.68 -2.65 16.07
C ASN A 474 -16.78 -3.93 16.92
N ARG A 475 -17.96 -4.55 17.02
CA ARG A 475 -18.17 -5.77 17.82
C ARG A 475 -17.16 -6.86 17.50
N ASP A 476 -16.96 -7.15 16.22
CA ASP A 476 -16.06 -8.23 15.81
C ASP A 476 -14.58 -7.88 16.08
N TYR A 477 -14.19 -6.60 16.00
CA TYR A 477 -12.86 -6.15 16.41
C TYR A 477 -12.60 -6.40 17.90
N LYS A 478 -13.58 -6.10 18.75
CA LYS A 478 -13.47 -6.37 20.18
C LYS A 478 -13.39 -7.87 20.49
N TYR A 479 -14.11 -8.71 19.73
CA TYR A 479 -13.98 -10.16 19.84
C TYR A 479 -12.63 -10.69 19.34
N SER A 480 -12.00 -10.08 18.34
CA SER A 480 -10.65 -10.48 17.92
C SER A 480 -9.60 -10.15 18.97
N LEU A 481 -9.74 -9.02 19.69
CA LEU A 481 -8.92 -8.69 20.86
C LEU A 481 -9.14 -9.71 22.00
N LEU A 482 -10.40 -10.04 22.31
CA LEU A 482 -10.72 -11.03 23.34
C LEU A 482 -10.21 -12.44 23.01
N TYR A 483 -10.23 -12.80 21.73
CA TYR A 483 -9.64 -14.07 21.29
C TYR A 483 -8.11 -14.05 21.39
N THR A 484 -7.49 -12.91 21.04
CA THR A 484 -6.04 -12.71 21.20
C THR A 484 -5.62 -12.83 22.68
N ASP A 485 -6.38 -12.23 23.61
CA ASP A 485 -6.18 -12.36 25.05
C ASP A 485 -6.18 -13.84 25.51
N GLU A 486 -7.16 -14.63 25.05
CA GLU A 486 -7.21 -16.07 25.35
C GLU A 486 -6.04 -16.85 24.71
N VAL A 487 -5.58 -16.49 23.51
CA VAL A 487 -4.40 -17.11 22.89
C VAL A 487 -3.13 -16.79 23.68
N LEU A 488 -2.91 -15.52 24.03
CA LEU A 488 -1.75 -15.08 24.83
C LEU A 488 -1.69 -15.81 26.17
N LYS A 489 -2.82 -15.92 26.86
CA LYS A 489 -2.98 -16.72 28.08
C LYS A 489 -2.54 -18.17 27.89
N LYS A 490 -2.93 -18.82 26.79
CA LYS A 490 -2.59 -20.23 26.54
C LYS A 490 -1.11 -20.40 26.18
N ILE A 491 -0.52 -19.46 25.44
CA ILE A 491 0.93 -19.42 25.17
C ILE A 491 1.69 -19.30 26.49
N PHE A 492 1.34 -18.31 27.32
CA PHE A 492 1.94 -18.09 28.63
C PHE A 492 1.84 -19.34 29.51
N GLN A 493 0.63 -19.90 29.65
CA GLN A 493 0.41 -21.10 30.48
C GLN A 493 1.20 -22.31 30.00
N TYR A 494 1.31 -22.52 28.68
CA TYR A 494 2.09 -23.62 28.13
C TYR A 494 3.59 -23.42 28.40
N ALA A 495 4.12 -22.25 28.03
CA ALA A 495 5.54 -21.96 28.13
C ALA A 495 6.02 -21.95 29.59
N ASN A 496 5.24 -21.35 30.50
CA ASN A 496 5.55 -21.33 31.93
C ASN A 496 5.60 -22.74 32.53
N ARG A 497 4.76 -23.68 32.06
CA ARG A 497 4.73 -25.06 32.57
C ARG A 497 5.75 -25.99 31.92
N LYS A 498 6.13 -25.76 30.65
CA LYS A 498 6.82 -26.76 29.83
C LYS A 498 8.14 -26.29 29.25
N LEU A 499 8.42 -24.99 29.20
CA LEU A 499 9.56 -24.42 28.48
C LEU A 499 10.52 -23.61 29.36
N SER A 500 10.40 -23.61 30.70
CA SER A 500 11.26 -22.79 31.57
C SER A 500 11.22 -21.30 31.15
N LEU A 501 10.02 -20.74 31.06
CA LEU A 501 9.81 -19.36 30.59
C LEU A 501 10.48 -18.36 31.54
N LYS A 502 11.37 -17.53 30.99
CA LYS A 502 12.06 -16.45 31.71
C LYS A 502 11.50 -15.08 31.37
N ALA A 503 11.17 -14.84 30.11
CA ALA A 503 10.51 -13.62 29.67
C ALA A 503 9.50 -13.89 28.56
N MET A 504 8.41 -13.13 28.55
CA MET A 504 7.46 -13.09 27.45
C MET A 504 7.10 -11.63 27.16
N VAL A 505 7.30 -11.19 25.92
CA VAL A 505 6.97 -9.83 25.46
C VAL A 505 5.82 -9.94 24.47
N TYR A 506 4.81 -9.09 24.62
CA TYR A 506 3.77 -8.90 23.60
C TYR A 506 3.80 -7.46 23.11
N CYS A 507 3.88 -7.28 21.80
CA CYS A 507 3.84 -5.98 21.13
C CYS A 507 3.08 -6.11 19.81
N SER A 508 2.13 -5.21 19.54
CA SER A 508 1.50 -5.18 18.21
C SER A 508 2.42 -4.55 17.17
N ASP A 509 2.32 -5.00 15.92
CA ASP A 509 3.01 -4.40 14.79
C ASP A 509 2.53 -2.97 14.51
N HIS A 510 1.23 -2.74 14.53
CA HIS A 510 0.53 -1.46 14.45
C HIS A 510 -0.84 -1.54 15.12
N GLY A 511 -1.51 -0.39 15.21
CA GLY A 511 -2.88 -0.25 15.71
C GLY A 511 -3.89 -0.40 14.59
N GLU A 512 -5.11 0.08 14.80
CA GLU A 512 -6.19 -0.02 13.83
C GLU A 512 -7.14 1.17 14.06
N ASP A 513 -7.51 1.84 12.97
CA ASP A 513 -8.57 2.85 12.96
C ASP A 513 -9.89 2.21 12.55
N MET A 514 -10.97 2.52 13.27
CA MET A 514 -12.27 1.87 13.04
C MET A 514 -13.01 2.41 11.82
N GLU A 515 -12.57 3.53 11.24
CA GLU A 515 -13.15 4.10 10.01
C GLU A 515 -12.28 3.82 8.78
N TYR A 516 -10.96 3.95 8.92
CA TYR A 516 -10.00 3.87 7.80
C TYR A 516 -9.09 2.64 7.84
N CYS A 517 -9.24 1.74 8.81
CA CYS A 517 -8.36 0.60 9.07
C CYS A 517 -6.90 1.06 9.31
N HIS A 518 -5.94 0.47 8.60
CA HIS A 518 -4.52 0.77 8.72
C HIS A 518 -3.96 1.12 7.34
N VAL A 519 -4.03 2.41 7.00
CA VAL A 519 -3.46 2.96 5.75
C VAL A 519 -2.35 3.95 6.08
N SER A 520 -1.54 4.29 5.09
CA SER A 520 -0.50 5.31 5.22
C SER A 520 -1.03 6.74 5.09
N ASP A 521 -2.09 6.95 4.28
CA ASP A 521 -2.76 8.25 4.10
C ASP A 521 -4.26 8.01 3.81
N PRO A 522 -5.21 8.59 4.57
CA PRO A 522 -5.03 9.49 5.72
C PRO A 522 -4.47 8.77 6.96
N PHE A 523 -3.55 9.43 7.65
CA PHE A 523 -2.96 8.94 8.90
C PHE A 523 -3.74 9.39 10.13
N PHE A 524 -4.00 8.46 11.05
CA PHE A 524 -4.56 8.70 12.38
C PHE A 524 -3.72 8.00 13.45
N TYR A 525 -3.59 8.60 14.64
CA TYR A 525 -2.78 8.02 15.72
C TYR A 525 -3.34 6.69 16.24
N SER A 526 -4.64 6.45 16.12
CA SER A 526 -5.29 5.13 16.35
C SER A 526 -4.61 3.99 15.58
N MET A 527 -4.06 4.28 14.39
CA MET A 527 -3.35 3.30 13.55
C MET A 527 -1.96 2.92 14.11
N VAL A 528 -1.43 3.66 15.09
CA VAL A 528 -0.10 3.43 15.65
C VAL A 528 -0.07 3.35 17.17
N ARG A 529 -1.18 3.54 17.89
CA ARG A 529 -1.26 3.28 19.34
C ARG A 529 -1.38 1.78 19.61
N ILE A 530 -0.31 1.17 20.08
CA ILE A 530 -0.20 -0.29 20.21
C ILE A 530 -0.10 -0.75 21.67
N PRO A 531 -0.56 -1.96 22.01
CA PRO A 531 -0.26 -2.59 23.28
C PRO A 531 1.21 -3.02 23.35
N LEU A 532 1.83 -2.82 24.52
CA LEU A 532 3.10 -3.43 24.89
C LEU A 532 3.04 -3.86 26.36
N TRP A 533 3.38 -5.11 26.62
CA TRP A 533 3.67 -5.58 27.97
C TRP A 533 4.78 -6.63 27.99
N ILE A 534 5.43 -6.75 29.15
CA ILE A 534 6.54 -7.66 29.40
C ILE A 534 6.24 -8.46 30.67
N TYR A 535 6.31 -9.78 30.57
CA TYR A 535 6.39 -10.70 31.69
C TYR A 535 7.85 -11.07 31.97
N LEU A 536 8.25 -11.05 33.24
CA LEU A 536 9.52 -11.58 33.73
C LEU A 536 9.26 -12.59 34.86
N SER A 537 9.85 -13.78 34.77
CA SER A 537 9.67 -14.81 35.79
C SER A 537 10.40 -14.46 37.10
N PRO A 538 9.99 -15.01 38.25
CA PRO A 538 10.67 -14.77 39.53
C PRO A 538 12.17 -15.07 39.47
N ASP A 539 12.57 -16.17 38.83
CA ASP A 539 13.98 -16.51 38.64
C ASP A 539 14.74 -15.45 37.81
N TYR A 540 14.09 -14.88 36.80
CA TYR A 540 14.69 -13.83 35.99
C TYR A 540 14.89 -12.57 36.83
N VAL A 541 13.85 -12.15 37.57
CA VAL A 541 13.92 -10.95 38.44
C VAL A 541 14.98 -11.11 39.52
N ASN A 542 15.10 -12.29 40.12
CA ASN A 542 16.14 -12.57 41.12
C ASN A 542 17.55 -12.50 40.54
N LYS A 543 17.75 -12.95 39.29
CA LYS A 543 19.06 -12.91 38.63
C LYS A 543 19.40 -11.52 38.10
N TYR A 544 18.42 -10.78 37.61
CA TYR A 544 18.59 -9.47 36.97
C TYR A 544 17.65 -8.41 37.56
N PRO A 545 17.79 -8.09 38.87
CA PRO A 545 16.89 -7.15 39.54
C PRO A 545 16.96 -5.74 38.93
N GLU A 546 18.15 -5.29 38.51
CA GLU A 546 18.32 -3.99 37.87
C GLU A 546 17.50 -3.84 36.58
N THR A 547 17.42 -4.91 35.76
CA THR A 547 16.62 -4.92 34.53
C THR A 547 15.14 -4.75 34.86
N PHE A 548 14.64 -5.46 35.87
CA PHE A 548 13.25 -5.36 36.32
C PHE A 548 12.93 -3.96 36.88
N ASP A 549 13.81 -3.41 37.72
CA ASP A 549 13.62 -2.09 38.32
C ASP A 549 13.63 -0.99 37.27
N ARG A 550 14.56 -1.04 36.31
CA ARG A 550 14.64 -0.07 35.20
C ARG A 550 13.42 -0.13 34.29
N LEU A 551 12.92 -1.32 33.95
CA LEU A 551 11.67 -1.45 33.19
C LEU A 551 10.48 -0.85 33.95
N ASN A 552 10.37 -1.09 35.27
CA ASN A 552 9.32 -0.47 36.09
C ASN A 552 9.45 1.05 36.16
N ASN A 553 10.66 1.58 36.27
CA ASN A 553 10.90 3.04 36.28
C ASN A 553 10.60 3.68 34.92
N ASN A 554 10.82 2.96 33.83
CA ASN A 554 10.58 3.44 32.46
C ASN A 554 9.16 3.15 31.93
N ARG A 555 8.29 2.45 32.67
CA ARG A 555 6.96 1.99 32.19
C ARG A 555 6.04 3.09 31.65
N ASN A 556 6.24 4.33 32.09
CA ASN A 556 5.44 5.51 31.70
C ASN A 556 6.12 6.37 30.62
N LYS A 557 7.32 5.99 30.16
CA LYS A 557 8.02 6.65 29.06
C LYS A 557 7.40 6.21 27.73
N VAL A 558 7.56 7.07 26.72
CA VAL A 558 7.14 6.75 25.36
C VAL A 558 8.05 5.67 24.80
N PHE A 559 7.48 4.71 24.08
CA PHE A 559 8.21 3.67 23.38
C PHE A 559 7.72 3.60 21.93
N THR A 560 8.63 3.35 20.99
CA THR A 560 8.29 3.04 19.60
C THR A 560 8.81 1.65 19.25
N ASN A 561 8.02 0.82 18.56
CA ASN A 561 8.35 -0.60 18.38
C ASN A 561 9.59 -0.90 17.53
N ASP A 562 10.12 0.08 16.78
CA ASP A 562 11.46 0.03 16.19
C ASP A 562 12.59 -0.09 17.22
N LEU A 563 12.30 0.14 18.51
CA LEU A 563 13.25 -0.03 19.62
C LEU A 563 13.14 -1.41 20.30
N LEU A 564 12.32 -2.32 19.78
CA LEU A 564 12.24 -3.69 20.27
C LEU A 564 13.61 -4.40 20.18
N PHE A 565 14.41 -4.12 19.14
CA PHE A 565 15.74 -4.72 18.99
C PHE A 565 16.64 -4.45 20.19
N ASP A 566 16.81 -3.19 20.59
CA ASP A 566 17.64 -2.81 21.74
C ASP A 566 17.02 -3.25 23.07
N MET A 567 15.70 -3.14 23.23
CA MET A 567 15.00 -3.66 24.42
C MET A 567 15.23 -5.16 24.62
N MET A 568 15.21 -5.92 23.53
CA MET A 568 15.40 -7.38 23.59
C MET A 568 16.86 -7.76 23.85
N HIS A 569 17.85 -6.93 23.50
CA HIS A 569 19.23 -7.11 23.98
C HIS A 569 19.29 -7.06 25.51
N GLY A 570 18.63 -6.06 26.09
CA GLY A 570 18.46 -5.93 27.54
C GLY A 570 17.80 -7.17 28.16
N ILE A 571 16.68 -7.64 27.59
CA ILE A 571 15.97 -8.82 28.10
C ILE A 571 16.81 -10.10 27.96
N LEU A 572 17.49 -10.30 26.83
CA LEU A 572 18.37 -11.45 26.58
C LEU A 572 19.70 -11.37 27.34
N GLN A 573 19.97 -10.26 28.04
CA GLN A 573 21.22 -9.98 28.73
C GLN A 573 22.44 -10.16 27.82
N CYS A 574 22.29 -9.64 26.60
CA CYS A 574 23.24 -9.78 25.51
C CYS A 574 23.64 -8.41 24.99
N LYS A 575 24.95 -8.10 24.98
CA LYS A 575 25.47 -6.90 24.30
C LYS A 575 26.15 -7.30 23.01
N SER A 576 25.84 -6.61 21.92
CA SER A 576 26.45 -6.85 20.60
C SER A 576 27.11 -5.57 20.07
N ASN A 577 27.87 -5.68 18.99
CA ASN A 577 28.39 -4.52 18.25
C ASN A 577 27.30 -3.69 17.53
N TYR A 578 26.04 -4.12 17.57
CA TYR A 578 24.88 -3.41 17.03
C TYR A 578 23.96 -2.82 18.11
N TYR A 579 24.28 -3.04 19.38
CA TYR A 579 23.47 -2.60 20.51
C TYR A 579 23.71 -1.13 20.85
N GLU A 580 22.64 -0.34 20.96
CA GLU A 580 22.69 1.06 21.35
C GLU A 580 21.94 1.28 22.69
N GLN A 581 22.70 1.35 23.80
CA GLN A 581 22.15 1.45 25.17
C GLN A 581 21.08 2.54 25.35
N LYS A 582 21.23 3.69 24.69
CA LYS A 582 20.28 4.81 24.75
C LYS A 582 18.87 4.45 24.25
N TYR A 583 18.73 3.44 23.41
CA TYR A 583 17.47 2.99 22.83
C TYR A 583 16.84 1.80 23.56
N ASP A 584 17.52 1.28 24.59
CA ASP A 584 17.08 0.13 25.35
C ASP A 584 16.23 0.56 26.55
N LEU A 585 14.95 0.17 26.54
CA LEU A 585 13.99 0.47 27.61
C LEU A 585 14.36 -0.16 28.96
N THR A 586 15.27 -1.14 28.98
CA THR A 586 15.83 -1.75 30.19
C THR A 586 16.97 -0.95 30.82
N GLN A 587 17.34 0.20 30.26
CA GLN A 587 18.45 1.04 30.74
C GLN A 587 17.95 2.31 31.44
N ALA A 588 18.74 2.83 32.38
CA ALA A 588 18.38 4.04 33.11
C ALA A 588 18.39 5.27 32.18
N GLU A 589 19.37 5.35 31.27
CA GLU A 589 19.58 6.44 30.33
C GLU A 589 18.75 6.32 29.04
N TYR A 590 17.59 5.66 29.10
CA TYR A 590 16.69 5.55 27.95
C TYR A 590 16.29 6.93 27.40
N PHE A 591 16.59 7.16 26.12
CA PHE A 591 16.61 8.46 25.45
C PHE A 591 15.23 8.98 25.01
N LEU A 592 14.26 8.09 24.78
CA LEU A 592 13.02 8.49 24.12
C LEU A 592 12.11 9.27 25.08
N THR A 593 11.63 10.41 24.59
CA THR A 593 10.72 11.35 25.25
C THR A 593 9.53 11.62 24.33
N LYS A 594 8.43 12.21 24.85
CA LYS A 594 7.26 12.51 23.99
C LYS A 594 7.61 13.50 22.88
N GLU A 595 8.54 14.41 23.15
CA GLU A 595 8.97 15.51 22.28
C GLU A 595 9.85 15.02 21.12
N ASN A 596 10.74 14.06 21.38
CA ASN A 596 11.64 13.52 20.36
C ASN A 596 11.10 12.26 19.65
N ALA A 597 10.10 11.59 20.20
CA ALA A 597 9.51 10.39 19.60
C ALA A 597 8.84 10.67 18.25
N ARG A 598 8.96 9.69 17.34
CA ARG A 598 8.45 9.76 15.97
C ARG A 598 7.69 8.49 15.58
N THR A 599 6.86 8.62 14.56
CA THR A 599 6.19 7.52 13.85
C THR A 599 6.15 7.83 12.35
N MET A 600 5.61 6.92 11.55
CA MET A 600 5.60 6.98 10.09
C MET A 600 7.02 7.20 9.54
N HIS A 601 7.97 6.39 10.04
CA HIS A 601 9.39 6.44 9.65
C HIS A 601 10.02 7.84 9.80
N GLY A 602 9.65 8.55 10.86
CA GLY A 602 10.19 9.88 11.16
C GLY A 602 9.33 11.07 10.71
N GLU A 603 8.30 10.84 9.88
CA GLU A 603 7.50 11.92 9.28
C GLU A 603 6.52 12.59 10.27
N ARG A 604 6.11 11.88 11.33
CA ARG A 604 5.13 12.36 12.32
C ARG A 604 5.72 12.36 13.72
N ARG A 605 5.39 13.35 14.53
CA ARG A 605 5.81 13.42 15.94
C ARG A 605 4.77 12.77 16.84
N ILE A 606 5.19 12.04 17.85
CA ILE A 606 4.26 11.51 18.87
C ILE A 606 3.72 12.64 19.77
N SER A 607 4.43 13.76 19.87
CA SER A 607 3.94 14.96 20.58
C SER A 607 2.65 15.53 20.01
N ASP A 608 2.34 15.26 18.74
CA ASP A 608 1.15 15.79 18.06
C ASP A 608 -0.05 14.82 18.18
N ASP A 609 0.13 13.71 18.90
CA ASP A 609 -0.96 12.82 19.31
C ASP A 609 -1.91 13.56 20.27
N PRO A 610 -3.20 13.71 19.93
CA PRO A 610 -4.15 14.46 20.77
C PRO A 610 -4.48 13.79 22.12
N GLU A 611 -4.18 12.50 22.27
CA GLU A 611 -4.25 11.76 23.55
C GLU A 611 -2.85 11.62 24.18
#